data_AF-A0A7S0EIQ3-F1
#
_entry.id   AF-A0A7S0EIQ3-F1
#
_cell.length_a   1.000
_cell.length_b   1.000
_cell.length_c   1.000
_cell.angle_alpha   90.00
_cell.angle_beta   90.00
_cell.angle_gamma   90.00
#
_symmetry.space_group_name_H-M   'P 1'
#
loop_
_entity.id
_entity.type
_entity.pdbx_description
1 polymer ?
#
loop_
_entity_poly.entity_id
_entity_poly.type
_entity_poly.pdbx_seq_one_letter_code
_entity_poly.pdbx_strand_id
1 'polypeptide(L)'
;QDLGKLEEARPLYEEALQARRETLGDRHPDTLTSINNMGYLLKDMGKLEEARPLYEEDLQASRETLGDRHPHTLGSINNMGLLLKEMGQLEDARPLYEEALQARRETLGDRHPHTLGSINNMGLLLKEMGQLEDARPLYEE
;
A
#
# COMPACT_ATOMS: atom_id res chain seq x y z
N GLN A 1 -8.06 2.06 -22.63
CA GLN A 1 -6.87 1.68 -23.42
C GLN A 1 -5.69 1.29 -22.53
N ASP A 2 -5.74 1.53 -21.22
CA ASP A 2 -4.60 1.28 -20.32
C ASP A 2 -4.42 -0.19 -19.95
N LEU A 3 -5.50 -0.97 -19.79
CA LEU A 3 -5.41 -2.39 -19.42
C LEU A 3 -4.56 -3.22 -20.39
N GLY A 4 -4.66 -2.96 -21.70
CA GLY A 4 -3.83 -3.64 -22.71
C GLY A 4 -2.33 -3.37 -22.53
N LYS A 5 -1.96 -2.14 -22.15
CA LYS A 5 -0.57 -1.78 -21.88
C LYS A 5 -0.06 -2.41 -20.57
N LEU A 6 -0.93 -2.58 -19.58
CA LEU A 6 -0.57 -3.22 -18.31
C LEU A 6 -0.31 -4.73 -18.50
N GLU A 7 -1.13 -5.41 -19.32
CA GLU A 7 -0.88 -6.81 -19.68
C GLU A 7 0.45 -6.99 -20.44
N GLU A 8 0.79 -6.06 -21.34
CA GLU A 8 2.09 -6.05 -22.03
C GLU A 8 3.27 -5.76 -21.08
N ALA A 9 3.06 -4.95 -20.04
CA ALA A 9 4.09 -4.60 -19.07
C ALA A 9 4.36 -5.72 -18.06
N ARG A 10 3.35 -6.52 -17.70
CA ARG A 10 3.45 -7.61 -16.71
C ARG A 10 4.69 -8.49 -16.82
N PRO A 11 5.01 -9.10 -17.99
CA PRO A 11 6.19 -9.96 -18.09
C PRO A 11 7.51 -9.23 -17.79
N LEU A 12 7.61 -7.93 -18.09
CA LEU A 12 8.81 -7.13 -17.76
C LEU A 12 8.95 -6.91 -16.25
N TYR A 13 7.85 -6.72 -15.53
CA TYR A 13 7.85 -6.61 -14.07
C TYR A 13 8.20 -7.96 -13.41
N GLU A 14 7.68 -9.06 -13.94
CA GLU A 14 8.00 -10.42 -13.46
C GLU A 14 9.48 -10.76 -13.67
N GLU A 15 10.03 -10.49 -14.85
CA GLU A 15 11.45 -10.69 -15.14
C GLU A 15 12.34 -9.84 -14.23
N ALA A 16 12.01 -8.56 -14.05
CA ALA A 16 12.75 -7.65 -13.19
C ALA A 16 12.71 -8.09 -11.71
N LEU A 17 11.54 -8.54 -11.22
CA LEU A 17 11.38 -9.06 -9.87
C LEU A 17 12.21 -10.34 -9.67
N GLN A 18 12.12 -11.29 -10.59
CA GLN A 18 12.87 -12.53 -10.52
C GLN A 18 14.39 -12.29 -10.49
N ALA A 19 14.88 -11.41 -11.38
CA ALA A 19 16.29 -11.05 -11.40
C ALA A 19 16.76 -10.41 -10.08
N ARG A 20 15.94 -9.55 -9.46
CA ARG A 20 16.28 -8.95 -8.15
C ARG A 20 16.28 -9.97 -7.02
N ARG A 21 15.32 -10.90 -6.99
CA ARG A 21 15.33 -12.00 -6.00
C ARG A 21 16.61 -12.82 -6.10
N GLU A 22 17.01 -13.20 -7.32
CA GLU A 22 18.22 -14.01 -7.55
C GLU A 22 19.51 -13.27 -7.21
N THR A 23 19.58 -11.97 -7.48
CA THR A 23 20.83 -11.20 -7.35
C THR A 23 20.99 -10.52 -5.98
N LEU A 24 19.90 -10.03 -5.39
CA LEU A 24 19.90 -9.23 -4.16
C LEU A 24 19.28 -9.96 -2.97
N GLY A 25 18.46 -10.99 -3.23
CA GLY A 25 17.65 -11.69 -2.24
C GLY A 25 16.31 -10.99 -1.97
N ASP A 26 15.38 -11.74 -1.37
CA ASP A 26 13.99 -11.32 -1.16
C ASP A 26 13.83 -10.12 -0.22
N ARG A 27 14.78 -9.93 0.70
CA ARG A 27 14.76 -8.90 1.74
C ARG A 27 15.48 -7.60 1.36
N HIS A 28 16.07 -7.53 0.17
CA HIS A 28 16.77 -6.32 -0.25
C HIS A 28 15.76 -5.20 -0.59
N PRO A 29 16.00 -3.93 -0.20
CA PRO A 29 15.05 -2.82 -0.44
C PRO A 29 14.59 -2.67 -1.89
N ASP A 30 15.48 -2.91 -2.86
CA ASP A 30 15.11 -2.89 -4.29
C ASP A 30 14.22 -4.07 -4.69
N THR A 31 14.40 -5.24 -4.09
CA THR A 31 13.52 -6.40 -4.29
C THR A 31 12.13 -6.11 -3.72
N LEU A 32 12.06 -5.57 -2.49
CA LEU A 32 10.82 -5.13 -1.85
C LEU A 32 10.07 -4.10 -2.72
N THR A 33 10.79 -3.10 -3.23
CA THR A 33 10.22 -2.13 -4.18
C THR A 33 9.64 -2.81 -5.43
N SER A 34 10.31 -3.83 -5.96
CA SER A 34 9.79 -4.61 -7.10
C SER A 34 8.55 -5.42 -6.76
N ILE A 35 8.52 -6.07 -5.58
CA ILE A 35 7.36 -6.82 -5.11
C ILE A 35 6.15 -5.89 -5.00
N ASN A 36 6.32 -4.74 -4.33
CA ASN A 36 5.27 -3.73 -4.20
C ASN A 36 4.76 -3.23 -5.56
N ASN A 37 5.67 -2.96 -6.51
CA ASN A 37 5.29 -2.49 -7.83
C ASN A 37 4.54 -3.56 -8.65
N MET A 38 4.90 -4.83 -8.51
CA MET A 38 4.17 -5.93 -9.15
C MET A 38 2.76 -6.07 -8.55
N GLY A 39 2.62 -5.93 -7.22
CA GLY A 39 1.31 -5.85 -6.56
C GLY A 39 0.47 -4.68 -7.08
N TYR A 40 1.08 -3.51 -7.24
CA TYR A 40 0.41 -2.33 -7.81
C TYR A 40 -0.05 -2.55 -9.24
N LEU A 41 0.79 -3.13 -10.09
CA LEU A 41 0.43 -3.47 -11.47
C LEU A 41 -0.79 -4.40 -11.51
N LEU A 42 -0.78 -5.48 -10.73
CA LEU A 42 -1.88 -6.44 -10.69
C LEU A 42 -3.17 -5.82 -10.16
N LYS A 43 -3.07 -4.96 -9.14
CA LYS A 43 -4.19 -4.18 -8.63
C LYS A 43 -4.80 -3.28 -9.72
N ASP A 44 -3.99 -2.53 -10.45
CA ASP A 44 -4.47 -1.65 -11.54
C ASP A 44 -5.08 -2.43 -12.71
N MET A 45 -4.75 -3.72 -12.83
CA MET A 45 -5.38 -4.66 -13.77
C MET A 45 -6.69 -5.27 -13.23
N GLY A 46 -7.08 -4.96 -11.99
CA GLY A 46 -8.23 -5.55 -11.30
C GLY A 46 -7.98 -6.97 -10.76
N LYS A 47 -6.73 -7.45 -10.78
CA LYS A 47 -6.32 -8.78 -10.31
C LYS A 47 -6.00 -8.75 -8.81
N LEU A 48 -6.99 -8.35 -7.99
CA LEU A 48 -6.79 -8.08 -6.56
C LEU A 48 -6.28 -9.30 -5.79
N GLU A 49 -6.80 -10.50 -6.10
CA GLU A 49 -6.36 -11.76 -5.46
C GLU A 49 -4.92 -12.14 -5.81
N GLU A 50 -4.43 -11.77 -7.00
CA GLU A 50 -3.02 -11.97 -7.38
C GLU A 50 -2.11 -10.91 -6.73
N ALA A 51 -2.62 -9.69 -6.51
CA ALA A 51 -1.87 -8.60 -5.87
C ALA A 51 -1.67 -8.82 -4.36
N ARG A 52 -2.65 -9.42 -3.69
CA ARG A 52 -2.65 -9.66 -2.25
C ARG A 52 -1.38 -10.31 -1.69
N PRO A 53 -0.97 -11.50 -2.15
CA PRO A 53 0.21 -12.16 -1.60
C PRO A 53 1.49 -11.32 -1.76
N LEU A 54 1.60 -10.50 -2.82
CA LEU A 54 2.76 -9.64 -3.03
C LEU A 54 2.79 -8.49 -2.02
N TYR A 55 1.65 -7.84 -1.75
CA TYR A 55 1.61 -6.80 -0.72
C TYR A 55 1.82 -7.36 0.69
N GLU A 56 1.32 -8.56 0.98
CA GLU A 56 1.59 -9.24 2.25
C GLU A 56 3.10 -9.55 2.41
N GLU A 57 3.73 -10.07 1.36
CA GLU A 57 5.18 -10.34 1.33
C GLU A 57 6.01 -9.06 1.52
N ASP A 58 5.75 -8.02 0.74
CA ASP A 58 6.47 -6.74 0.84
C ASP A 58 6.27 -6.10 2.21
N LEU A 59 5.04 -6.08 2.74
CA LEU A 59 4.75 -5.50 4.05
C LEU A 59 5.50 -6.24 5.16
N GLN A 60 5.43 -7.56 5.19
CA GLN A 60 6.11 -8.36 6.21
C GLN A 60 7.63 -8.13 6.14
N ALA A 61 8.22 -8.26 4.96
CA ALA A 61 9.66 -8.14 4.81
C ALA A 61 10.14 -6.70 5.05
N SER A 62 9.36 -5.68 4.68
CA SER A 62 9.67 -4.27 4.95
C SER A 62 9.66 -3.94 6.45
N ARG A 63 8.70 -4.46 7.21
CA ARG A 63 8.69 -4.33 8.67
C ARG A 63 9.94 -4.95 9.30
N GLU A 64 10.31 -6.16 8.87
CA GLU A 64 11.48 -6.88 9.40
C GLU A 64 12.82 -6.20 9.05
N THR A 65 12.92 -5.56 7.88
CA THR A 65 14.20 -5.08 7.33
C THR A 65 14.41 -3.58 7.48
N LEU A 66 13.36 -2.78 7.29
CA LEU A 66 13.39 -1.32 7.28
C LEU A 66 12.80 -0.73 8.57
N GLY A 67 11.95 -1.49 9.26
CA GLY A 67 11.19 -1.05 10.42
C GLY A 67 9.88 -0.35 10.07
N ASP A 68 8.96 -0.28 11.04
CA ASP A 68 7.58 0.15 10.84
C ASP A 68 7.44 1.63 10.39
N ARG A 69 8.38 2.48 10.79
CA ARG A 69 8.35 3.93 10.49
C ARG A 69 9.06 4.30 9.19
N HIS A 70 9.66 3.35 8.50
CA HIS A 70 10.37 3.64 7.26
C HIS A 70 9.37 4.06 6.16
N PRO A 71 9.69 5.07 5.33
CA PRO A 71 8.76 5.54 4.29
C PRO A 71 8.24 4.46 3.34
N HIS A 72 9.10 3.50 2.97
CA HIS A 72 8.70 2.34 2.17
C HIS A 72 7.67 1.47 2.91
N THR A 73 7.94 1.07 4.16
CA THR A 73 7.00 0.29 4.99
C THR A 73 5.65 1.00 5.14
N LEU A 74 5.64 2.32 5.36
CA LEU A 74 4.41 3.12 5.43
C LEU A 74 3.69 3.21 4.07
N GLY A 75 4.42 3.12 2.97
CA GLY A 75 3.86 2.94 1.62
C GLY A 75 3.19 1.59 1.46
N SER A 76 3.86 0.50 1.86
CA SER A 76 3.36 -0.87 1.81
C SER A 76 2.09 -1.06 2.66
N ILE A 77 2.07 -0.52 3.89
CA ILE A 77 0.88 -0.53 4.76
C ILE A 77 -0.31 0.14 4.04
N ASN A 78 -0.08 1.31 3.45
CA ASN A 78 -1.12 2.04 2.73
C ASN A 78 -1.62 1.27 1.50
N ASN A 79 -0.73 0.61 0.75
CA ASN A 79 -1.10 -0.17 -0.43
C ASN A 79 -1.91 -1.42 -0.07
N MET A 80 -1.55 -2.10 1.02
CA MET A 80 -2.32 -3.22 1.57
C MET A 80 -3.71 -2.75 2.04
N GLY A 81 -3.79 -1.61 2.74
CA GLY A 81 -5.07 -1.01 3.14
C GLY A 81 -5.96 -0.66 1.95
N LEU A 82 -5.37 -0.10 0.87
CA LEU A 82 -6.10 0.20 -0.36
C LEU A 82 -6.60 -1.05 -1.07
N LEU A 83 -5.78 -2.10 -1.14
CA LEU A 83 -6.18 -3.39 -1.72
C LEU A 83 -7.38 -3.97 -0.96
N LEU A 84 -7.29 -4.05 0.38
CA LEU A 84 -8.37 -4.59 1.21
C LEU A 84 -9.66 -3.79 1.06
N LYS A 85 -9.54 -2.45 0.99
CA LYS A 85 -10.68 -1.57 0.70
C LYS A 85 -11.32 -1.87 -0.66
N GLU A 86 -10.54 -2.05 -1.72
CA GLU A 86 -11.05 -2.41 -3.05
C GLU A 86 -11.68 -3.82 -3.10
N MET A 87 -11.22 -4.72 -2.23
CA MET A 87 -11.84 -6.04 -2.02
C MET A 87 -13.10 -5.99 -1.13
N GLY A 88 -13.47 -4.82 -0.61
CA GLY A 88 -14.61 -4.64 0.31
C GLY A 88 -14.35 -5.07 1.75
N GLN A 89 -13.09 -5.38 2.10
CA GLN A 89 -12.67 -5.77 3.45
C GLN A 89 -12.35 -4.54 4.31
N LEU A 90 -13.35 -3.70 4.54
CA LEU A 90 -13.15 -2.39 5.17
C LEU A 90 -12.62 -2.49 6.62
N GLU A 91 -13.08 -3.48 7.37
CA GLU A 91 -12.63 -3.72 8.76
C GLU A 91 -11.15 -4.14 8.83
N ASP A 92 -10.66 -4.86 7.83
CA ASP A 92 -9.24 -5.27 7.75
C ASP A 92 -8.36 -4.10 7.27
N ALA A 93 -8.90 -3.20 6.43
CA ALA A 93 -8.19 -2.01 5.93
C ALA A 93 -8.00 -0.94 7.01
N ARG A 94 -8.97 -0.80 7.92
CA ARG A 94 -8.97 0.23 8.98
C ARG A 94 -7.70 0.27 9.83
N PRO A 95 -7.26 -0.81 10.49
CA PRO A 95 -6.08 -0.76 11.33
C PRO A 95 -4.81 -0.38 10.56
N LEU A 96 -4.71 -0.74 9.27
CA LEU A 96 -3.57 -0.36 8.43
C LEU A 96 -3.55 1.14 8.14
N TYR A 97 -4.70 1.74 7.84
CA TYR A 97 -4.77 3.19 7.64
C TYR A 97 -4.54 3.98 8.93
N GLU A 98 -5.06 3.51 10.07
CA GLU A 98 -4.78 4.10 11.38
C GLU A 98 -3.27 4.08 11.69
N GLU A 99 -2.62 2.93 11.51
CA GLU A 99 -1.19 2.76 11.71
C GLU A 99 -0.36 3.70 10.82
N ALA A 100 -0.63 3.72 9.51
CA ALA A 100 0.10 4.57 8.58
C ALA A 100 -0.12 6.07 8.86
N LEU A 101 -1.35 6.47 9.21
CA LEU A 101 -1.68 7.85 9.56
C LEU A 101 -0.94 8.29 10.82
N GLN A 102 -1.01 7.50 11.89
CA GLN A 102 -0.35 7.82 13.15
C GLN A 102 1.17 7.95 12.95
N ALA A 103 1.78 6.98 12.28
CA ALA A 103 3.22 7.01 12.03
C ALA A 103 3.65 8.23 11.20
N ARG A 104 2.87 8.63 10.18
CA ARG A 104 3.15 9.82 9.37
C ARG A 104 2.97 11.12 10.13
N ARG A 105 1.95 11.23 11.00
CA ARG A 105 1.81 12.38 11.91
C ARG A 105 3.03 12.54 12.81
N GLU A 106 3.46 11.46 13.44
CA GLU A 106 4.60 11.48 14.36
C GLU A 106 5.94 11.80 13.67
N THR A 107 6.12 11.38 12.42
CA THR A 107 7.39 11.51 11.70
C THR A 107 7.49 12.73 10.79
N LEU A 108 6.37 13.15 10.16
CA LEU A 108 6.34 14.20 9.14
C LEU A 108 5.49 15.41 9.56
N GLY A 109 4.63 15.25 10.57
CA GLY A 109 3.64 16.26 10.98
C GLY A 109 2.38 16.25 10.11
N ASP A 110 1.33 16.92 10.60
CA ASP A 110 -0.02 16.86 10.02
C ASP A 110 -0.11 17.48 8.61
N ARG A 111 0.68 18.53 8.35
CA ARG A 111 0.64 19.29 7.08
C ARG A 111 1.46 18.67 5.95
N HIS A 112 2.15 17.56 6.20
CA HIS A 112 2.97 16.93 5.18
C HIS A 112 2.08 16.24 4.12
N PRO A 113 2.40 16.33 2.81
CA PRO A 113 1.57 15.74 1.74
C PRO A 113 1.23 14.25 1.93
N HIS A 114 2.17 13.45 2.43
CA HIS A 114 1.90 12.03 2.73
C HIS A 114 0.95 11.84 3.93
N THR A 115 1.01 12.70 4.94
CA THR A 115 0.07 12.67 6.07
C THR A 115 -1.33 13.05 5.59
N LEU A 116 -1.46 14.12 4.79
CA LEU A 116 -2.73 14.53 4.18
C LEU A 116 -3.32 13.42 3.29
N GLY A 117 -2.48 12.70 2.53
CA GLY A 117 -2.91 11.52 1.77
C GLY A 117 -3.49 10.41 2.66
N SER A 118 -2.86 10.12 3.80
CA SER A 118 -3.38 9.15 4.77
C SER A 118 -4.67 9.60 5.44
N ILE A 119 -4.80 10.89 5.78
CA ILE A 119 -6.04 11.48 6.32
C ILE A 119 -7.18 11.27 5.33
N ASN A 120 -6.95 11.58 4.05
CA ASN A 120 -7.93 11.37 2.99
C ASN A 120 -8.32 9.88 2.85
N ASN A 121 -7.35 8.97 2.85
CA ASN A 121 -7.63 7.52 2.74
C ASN A 121 -8.46 7.01 3.92
N MET A 122 -8.15 7.45 5.14
CA MET A 122 -8.92 7.12 6.34
C MET A 122 -10.34 7.70 6.29
N GLY A 123 -10.48 8.98 5.89
CA GLY A 123 -11.79 9.61 5.73
C GLY A 123 -12.67 8.94 4.67
N LEU A 124 -12.07 8.46 3.58
CA LEU A 124 -12.79 7.70 2.54
C LEU A 124 -13.23 6.33 3.04
N LEU A 125 -12.36 5.63 3.79
CA LEU A 125 -12.69 4.35 4.40
C LEU A 125 -13.87 4.49 5.37
N LEU A 126 -13.80 5.43 6.30
CA LEU A 126 -14.88 5.67 7.27
C LEU A 126 -16.21 6.03 6.59
N LYS A 127 -16.15 6.81 5.51
CA LYS A 127 -17.33 7.11 4.69
C LYS A 127 -17.93 5.84 4.06
N GLU A 128 -17.11 4.94 3.52
CA GLU A 128 -17.57 3.67 2.96
C GLU A 128 -18.13 2.71 4.03
N MET A 129 -17.62 2.80 5.26
CA MET A 129 -18.17 2.09 6.43
C MET A 129 -19.46 2.73 6.99
N GLY A 130 -19.88 3.89 6.48
CA GLY A 130 -21.04 4.64 7.00
C GLY A 130 -20.76 5.41 8.29
N GLN A 131 -19.51 5.51 8.73
CA GLN A 131 -19.05 6.20 9.95
C GLN A 131 -18.77 7.68 9.66
N LEU A 132 -19.83 8.41 9.26
CA LEU A 132 -19.70 9.82 8.84
C LEU A 132 -19.28 10.76 9.98
N GLU A 133 -19.66 10.43 11.22
CA GLU A 133 -19.28 11.22 12.40
C GLU A 133 -17.77 11.17 12.66
N ASP A 134 -17.13 10.01 12.42
CA ASP A 134 -15.69 9.83 12.55
C ASP A 134 -14.93 10.39 11.34
N ALA A 135 -15.52 10.35 10.15
CA ALA A 135 -14.90 10.85 8.92
C ALA A 135 -14.83 12.39 8.88
N ARG A 136 -15.84 13.07 9.42
CA ARG A 136 -15.96 14.53 9.38
C ARG A 136 -14.74 15.28 9.95
N PRO A 137 -14.26 15.01 11.18
CA PRO A 137 -13.13 15.74 11.75
C PRO A 137 -11.85 15.60 10.91
N LEU A 138 -11.66 14.47 10.22
CA LEU A 138 -10.49 14.26 9.35
C LEU A 138 -10.50 15.19 8.12
N TYR A 139 -11.67 15.56 7.61
CA TYR A 139 -11.78 16.49 6.48
C TYR A 139 -11.75 17.97 6.89
N GLU A 140 -11.88 18.27 8.19
CA GLU A 140 -11.86 19.62 8.74
C GLU A 140 -10.45 20.06 9.22
N GLU A 141 -9.49 19.13 9.25
CA GLU A 141 -8.07 19.34 9.60
C GLU A 141 -7.26 20.03 8.49
#